data_AF-A0A819UI54-F1
#
_entry.id   AF-A0A819UI54-F1
#
_cell.length_a   1.000
_cell.length_b   1.000
_cell.length_c   1.000
_cell.angle_alpha   90.00
_cell.angle_beta   90.00
_cell.angle_gamma   90.00
#
_symmetry.space_group_name_H-M   'P 1'
#
loop_
_entity.id
_entity.type
_entity.pdbx_description
1 polymer ?
#
loop_
_entity_poly.entity_id
_entity_poly.type
_entity_poly.pdbx_seq_one_letter_code
_entity_poly.pdbx_strand_id
1 'polypeptide(L)'
;MATPPPYFIDPSFVHLTIHNPPSTSTPKQSRALDSFKIFVSIFIILILIAILIALIVVAHQSNQYDLRDSNENIARLQRESTENLTKLVQQQRIYTENKRLEHQQNLTTKYRFEDQLIASQKHEQDLKLAMQQLNQQINMEERRLQILLQEQQLTEQHRKEDISNANSNLLYTFIQEIISTKEPLNQTIFQLKIESLIQRLDSHHKSLLIRFLYKMNYLNAQHSDSITLNVHGMNLKELDLDDMDINSGQVGL
;
A
#
# COMPACT_ATOMS: atom_id res chain seq x y z
N MET A 1 -77.75 43.29 34.87
CA MET A 1 -76.99 42.56 35.91
C MET A 1 -76.26 43.58 36.76
N ALA A 2 -76.03 43.23 38.03
CA ALA A 2 -75.87 44.10 39.19
C ALA A 2 -74.65 45.06 39.20
N THR A 3 -74.88 46.21 39.83
CA THR A 3 -73.96 47.14 40.52
C THR A 3 -73.31 46.46 41.76
N PRO A 4 -72.17 46.93 42.35
CA PRO A 4 -72.09 48.20 43.09
C PRO A 4 -70.84 49.09 42.84
N PRO A 5 -70.86 50.34 43.35
CA PRO A 5 -70.18 51.51 42.79
C PRO A 5 -68.97 52.02 43.64
N PRO A 6 -68.27 53.10 43.20
CA PRO A 6 -67.08 53.64 43.85
C PRO A 6 -67.43 54.73 44.89
N TYR A 7 -66.63 54.87 45.94
CA TYR A 7 -66.75 55.98 46.89
C TYR A 7 -65.87 57.16 46.46
N PHE A 8 -66.54 58.20 45.99
CA PHE A 8 -66.12 59.60 46.02
C PHE A 8 -66.76 60.23 47.27
N ILE A 9 -66.01 61.01 48.06
CA ILE A 9 -66.60 62.06 48.90
C ILE A 9 -65.82 63.37 48.70
N ASP A 10 -66.64 64.36 48.37
CA ASP A 10 -66.44 65.75 47.96
C ASP A 10 -65.91 66.66 49.09
N PRO A 11 -65.28 67.80 48.77
CA PRO A 11 -64.90 68.83 49.71
C PRO A 11 -66.05 69.82 49.97
N SER A 12 -65.87 70.63 51.02
CA SER A 12 -66.55 71.91 51.29
C SER A 12 -68.05 71.89 51.60
N PHE A 13 -68.41 72.16 52.86
CA PHE A 13 -69.47 73.12 53.15
C PHE A 13 -69.16 73.94 54.40
N VAL A 14 -69.18 75.25 54.18
CA VAL A 14 -69.16 76.35 55.13
C VAL A 14 -70.50 76.39 55.87
N HIS A 15 -70.50 76.60 57.18
CA HIS A 15 -71.66 77.18 57.87
C HIS A 15 -71.23 78.09 59.02
N LEU A 16 -71.42 79.40 58.81
CA LEU A 16 -71.46 80.43 59.84
C LEU A 16 -72.79 80.35 60.57
N THR A 17 -72.79 80.33 61.90
CA THR A 17 -73.91 80.88 62.69
C THR A 17 -73.39 81.53 63.97
N ILE A 18 -73.79 82.79 64.14
CA ILE A 18 -73.50 83.70 65.24
C ILE A 18 -74.51 83.44 66.38
N HIS A 19 -74.06 83.27 67.62
CA HIS A 19 -74.83 83.67 68.80
C HIS A 19 -73.92 83.96 69.99
N ASN A 20 -74.17 85.11 70.62
CA ASN A 20 -73.42 85.74 71.72
C ASN A 20 -74.23 85.56 73.05
N PRO A 21 -73.76 86.03 74.22
CA PRO A 21 -72.90 85.40 75.24
C PRO A 21 -73.67 85.06 76.54
N PRO A 22 -73.00 84.64 77.65
CA PRO A 22 -72.76 85.63 78.72
C PRO A 22 -71.40 85.50 79.46
N SER A 23 -70.83 86.69 79.68
CA SER A 23 -70.04 87.23 80.81
C SER A 23 -69.24 86.37 81.80
N THR A 24 -68.05 86.91 82.10
CA THR A 24 -67.17 86.76 83.29
C THR A 24 -66.24 85.53 83.27
N SER A 25 -64.93 85.59 83.48
CA SER A 25 -64.06 86.58 84.14
C SER A 25 -62.62 86.44 83.61
N THR A 26 -61.92 87.56 83.52
CA THR A 26 -60.49 87.67 83.18
C THR A 26 -59.58 87.06 84.26
N PRO A 27 -58.43 86.46 83.89
CA PRO A 27 -57.20 86.69 84.61
C PRO A 27 -56.24 87.52 83.74
N LYS A 28 -55.76 88.63 84.31
CA LYS A 28 -54.65 89.41 83.77
C LYS A 28 -53.41 88.52 83.66
N GLN A 29 -53.18 87.96 82.48
CA GLN A 29 -51.95 87.28 82.09
C GLN A 29 -50.88 88.36 81.85
N SER A 30 -49.77 88.27 82.59
CA SER A 30 -48.68 89.22 82.51
C SER A 30 -48.04 89.15 81.10
N ARG A 31 -47.91 90.30 80.43
CA ARG A 31 -47.30 90.44 79.09
C ARG A 31 -45.85 89.89 78.99
N ALA A 32 -45.21 89.59 80.12
CA ALA A 32 -43.88 88.96 80.16
C ALA A 32 -43.91 87.45 79.85
N LEU A 33 -44.97 86.73 80.24
CA LEU A 33 -45.05 85.27 80.07
C LEU A 33 -45.38 84.83 78.64
N ASP A 34 -46.14 85.62 77.87
CA ASP A 34 -46.45 85.31 76.47
C ASP A 34 -45.27 85.60 75.54
N SER A 35 -44.51 86.66 75.81
CA SER A 35 -43.27 86.96 75.10
C SER A 35 -42.27 85.82 75.27
N PHE A 36 -42.12 85.28 76.50
CA PHE A 36 -41.25 84.15 76.79
C PHE A 36 -41.67 82.86 76.08
N LYS A 37 -42.96 82.55 75.99
CA LYS A 37 -43.47 81.40 75.22
C LYS A 37 -43.17 81.52 73.72
N ILE A 38 -43.26 82.72 73.16
CA ILE A 38 -42.89 82.98 71.76
C ILE A 38 -41.39 82.78 71.56
N PHE A 39 -40.54 83.29 72.45
CA PHE A 39 -39.09 83.05 72.39
C PHE A 39 -38.73 81.57 72.51
N VAL A 40 -39.36 80.84 73.43
CA VAL A 40 -39.16 79.39 73.58
C VAL A 40 -39.65 78.64 72.34
N SER A 41 -40.79 79.02 71.75
CA SER A 41 -41.29 78.42 70.52
C SER A 41 -40.36 78.67 69.33
N ILE A 42 -39.87 79.89 69.15
CA ILE A 42 -38.89 80.23 68.10
C ILE A 42 -37.58 79.45 68.33
N PHE A 43 -37.13 79.33 69.58
CA PHE A 43 -35.91 78.60 69.92
C PHE A 43 -36.05 77.09 69.63
N ILE A 44 -37.20 76.50 69.96
CA ILE A 44 -37.50 75.10 69.62
C ILE A 44 -37.54 74.91 68.09
N ILE A 45 -38.16 75.83 67.36
CA ILE A 45 -38.21 75.79 65.89
C ILE A 45 -36.79 75.87 65.30
N LEU A 46 -35.94 76.77 65.82
CA LEU A 46 -34.55 76.88 65.38
C LEU A 46 -33.74 75.61 65.65
N ILE A 47 -33.94 74.97 66.81
CA ILE A 47 -33.33 73.68 67.13
C ILE A 47 -33.82 72.60 66.16
N LEU A 48 -35.13 72.54 65.89
CA LEU A 48 -35.69 71.57 64.95
C LEU A 48 -35.17 71.77 63.53
N ILE A 49 -35.03 73.01 63.07
CA ILE A 49 -34.43 73.33 61.76
C ILE A 49 -32.96 72.90 61.73
N ALA A 50 -32.18 73.17 62.79
CA ALA A 50 -30.78 72.75 62.86
C ALA A 50 -30.63 71.22 62.84
N ILE A 51 -31.50 70.49 63.55
CA ILE A 51 -31.54 69.02 63.53
C ILE A 51 -31.93 68.51 62.14
N LEU A 52 -32.92 69.13 61.49
CA LEU A 52 -33.36 68.76 60.14
C LEU A 52 -32.23 68.93 59.11
N ILE A 53 -31.50 70.05 59.17
CA ILE A 53 -30.35 70.30 58.29
C ILE A 53 -29.24 69.26 58.54
N ALA A 54 -28.94 68.97 59.81
CA ALA A 54 -27.95 67.95 60.17
C ALA A 54 -28.33 66.56 59.63
N LEU A 55 -29.61 66.17 59.73
CA LEU A 55 -30.12 64.91 59.18
C LEU A 55 -30.00 64.85 57.65
N ILE A 56 -30.30 65.94 56.94
CA ILE A 56 -30.17 66.02 55.48
C ILE A 56 -28.70 65.89 55.07
N VAL A 57 -27.78 66.57 55.76
CA VAL A 57 -26.33 66.48 55.47
C VAL A 57 -25.79 65.07 55.72
N VAL A 58 -26.18 64.43 56.84
CA VAL A 58 -25.79 63.05 57.14
C VAL A 58 -26.36 62.06 56.13
N ALA A 59 -27.64 62.19 55.75
CA ALA A 59 -28.26 61.36 54.73
C ALA A 59 -27.62 61.53 53.35
N HIS A 60 -27.27 62.77 52.98
CA HIS A 60 -26.58 63.06 51.72
C HIS A 60 -25.17 62.48 51.70
N GLN A 61 -24.42 62.58 52.80
CA GLN A 61 -23.11 61.97 52.93
C GLN A 61 -23.20 60.44 52.84
N SER A 62 -24.10 59.80 53.60
CA SER A 62 -24.31 58.34 53.55
C SER A 62 -24.62 57.84 52.14
N ASN A 63 -25.55 58.51 51.44
CA ASN A 63 -25.90 58.15 50.06
C ASN A 63 -24.73 58.35 49.08
N GLN A 64 -23.90 59.38 49.28
CA GLN A 64 -22.70 59.58 48.46
C GLN A 64 -21.63 58.51 48.70
N TYR A 65 -21.47 58.02 49.94
CA TYR A 65 -20.56 56.91 50.25
C TYR A 65 -21.06 55.61 49.61
N ASP A 66 -22.35 55.28 49.77
CA ASP A 66 -22.94 54.07 49.17
C ASP A 66 -22.88 54.10 47.64
N LEU A 67 -23.11 55.26 47.01
CA LEU A 67 -22.98 55.43 45.55
C LEU A 67 -21.53 55.31 45.06
N ARG A 68 -20.57 55.80 45.83
CA ARG A 68 -19.13 55.66 45.49
C ARG A 68 -18.68 54.21 45.59
N ASP A 69 -19.04 53.51 46.65
CA ASP A 69 -18.71 52.09 46.84
C ASP A 69 -19.43 51.20 45.81
N SER A 70 -20.70 51.50 45.50
CA SER A 70 -21.44 50.80 44.44
C SER A 70 -20.79 50.99 43.07
N ASN A 71 -20.40 52.22 42.71
CA ASN A 71 -19.73 52.50 41.45
C ASN A 71 -18.34 51.86 41.38
N GLU A 72 -17.59 51.82 42.49
CA GLU A 72 -16.29 51.14 42.53
C GLU A 72 -16.45 49.62 42.36
N ASN A 73 -17.45 49.01 42.99
CA ASN A 73 -17.77 47.60 42.82
C ASN A 73 -18.21 47.27 41.38
N ILE A 74 -19.02 48.12 40.75
CA ILE A 74 -19.41 47.96 39.34
C ILE A 74 -18.18 48.06 38.44
N ALA A 75 -17.28 49.01 38.67
CA ALA A 75 -16.06 49.16 37.88
C ALA A 75 -15.12 47.95 38.04
N ARG A 76 -15.00 47.38 39.25
CA ARG A 76 -14.24 46.15 39.51
C ARG A 76 -14.83 44.96 38.76
N LEU A 77 -16.14 44.75 38.86
CA LEU A 77 -16.86 43.67 38.17
C LEU A 77 -16.76 43.80 36.64
N GLN A 78 -16.83 45.02 36.11
CA GLN A 78 -16.65 45.25 34.67
C GLN A 78 -15.23 44.89 34.22
N ARG A 79 -14.19 45.29 34.97
CA ARG A 79 -12.81 44.91 34.66
C ARG A 79 -12.63 43.39 34.72
N GLU A 80 -13.08 42.75 35.79
CA GLU A 80 -12.99 41.29 35.94
C GLU A 80 -13.76 40.56 34.83
N SER A 81 -14.95 41.03 34.48
CA SER A 81 -15.74 40.49 33.37
C SER A 81 -15.01 40.62 32.03
N THR A 82 -14.42 41.79 31.75
CA THR A 82 -13.65 41.99 30.51
C THR A 82 -12.38 41.13 30.45
N GLU A 83 -11.68 40.94 31.57
CA GLU A 83 -10.52 40.07 31.65
C GLU A 83 -10.90 38.60 31.45
N ASN A 84 -11.99 38.15 32.09
CA ASN A 84 -12.49 36.78 31.95
C ASN A 84 -12.97 36.51 30.53
N LEU A 85 -13.66 37.46 29.90
CA LEU A 85 -14.10 37.35 28.52
C LEU A 85 -12.91 37.31 27.56
N THR A 86 -11.89 38.14 27.80
CA THR A 86 -10.66 38.13 26.98
C THR A 86 -9.93 36.80 27.08
N LYS A 87 -9.79 36.24 28.30
CA LYS A 87 -9.21 34.91 28.51
C LYS A 87 -10.00 33.83 27.79
N LEU A 88 -11.33 33.87 27.85
CA LEU A 88 -12.19 32.89 27.18
C LEU A 88 -12.07 32.97 25.66
N VAL A 89 -12.06 34.18 25.09
CA VAL A 89 -11.86 34.39 23.64
C VAL A 89 -10.49 33.88 23.20
N GLN A 90 -9.42 34.15 23.97
CA GLN A 90 -8.09 33.64 23.66
C GLN A 90 -8.04 32.11 23.72
N GLN A 91 -8.63 31.49 24.74
CA GLN A 91 -8.71 30.03 24.86
C GLN A 91 -9.50 29.41 23.71
N GLN A 92 -10.64 30.00 23.33
CA GLN A 92 -11.44 29.53 22.21
C GLN A 92 -10.69 29.67 20.88
N ARG A 93 -9.95 30.77 20.68
CA ARG A 93 -9.09 30.95 19.50
C ARG A 93 -8.01 29.88 19.43
N ILE A 94 -7.28 29.65 20.52
CA ILE A 94 -6.23 28.61 20.58
C ILE A 94 -6.84 27.22 20.31
N TYR A 95 -7.97 26.92 20.92
CA TYR A 95 -8.67 25.65 20.72
C TYR A 95 -9.06 25.42 19.26
N THR A 96 -9.68 26.42 18.62
CA THR A 96 -10.11 26.32 17.22
C THR A 96 -8.92 26.24 16.26
N GLU A 97 -7.84 26.98 16.53
CA GLU A 97 -6.60 26.93 15.76
C GLU A 97 -5.93 25.56 15.87
N ASN A 98 -5.82 25.00 17.08
CA ASN A 98 -5.30 23.64 17.29
C ASN A 98 -6.15 22.59 16.56
N LYS A 99 -7.48 22.70 16.60
CA LYS A 99 -8.37 21.80 15.86
C LYS A 99 -8.17 21.90 14.35
N ARG A 100 -7.97 23.10 13.82
CA ARG A 100 -7.67 23.31 12.39
C ARG A 100 -6.33 22.69 12.01
N LEU A 101 -5.28 22.87 12.83
CA LEU A 101 -3.96 22.30 12.59
C LEU A 101 -3.99 20.77 12.65
N GLU A 102 -4.65 20.19 13.65
CA GLU A 102 -4.85 18.74 13.77
C GLU A 102 -5.57 18.19 12.52
N HIS A 103 -6.62 18.85 12.07
CA HIS A 103 -7.33 18.46 10.86
C HIS A 103 -6.44 18.52 9.61
N GLN A 104 -5.65 19.59 9.45
CA GLN A 104 -4.73 19.74 8.32
C GLN A 104 -3.62 18.68 8.33
N GLN A 105 -3.08 18.36 9.51
CA GLN A 105 -2.10 17.29 9.66
C GLN A 105 -2.71 15.93 9.28
N ASN A 106 -3.92 15.63 9.75
CA ASN A 106 -4.63 14.39 9.42
C ASN A 106 -4.92 14.25 7.91
N LEU A 107 -5.29 15.35 7.24
CA LEU A 107 -5.44 15.33 5.78
C LEU A 107 -4.11 15.08 5.08
N THR A 108 -3.04 15.73 5.54
CA THR A 108 -1.71 15.57 4.94
C THR A 108 -1.19 14.15 5.09
N THR A 109 -1.36 13.54 6.27
CA THR A 109 -0.95 12.14 6.50
C THR A 109 -1.80 11.18 5.68
N LYS A 110 -3.11 11.44 5.56
CA LYS A 110 -4.00 10.65 4.70
C LYS A 110 -3.55 10.68 3.23
N TYR A 111 -3.31 11.86 2.66
CA TYR A 111 -2.86 11.97 1.26
C TYR A 111 -1.49 11.32 1.04
N ARG A 112 -0.55 11.49 1.98
CA ARG A 112 0.75 10.80 1.90
C ARG A 112 0.60 9.29 1.88
N PHE A 113 -0.32 8.74 2.68
CA PHE A 113 -0.59 7.31 2.69
C PHE A 113 -1.24 6.85 1.38
N GLU A 114 -2.20 7.61 0.84
CA GLU A 114 -2.81 7.32 -0.46
C GLU A 114 -1.78 7.34 -1.60
N ASP A 115 -0.88 8.33 -1.62
CA ASP A 115 0.21 8.41 -2.61
C ASP A 115 1.16 7.22 -2.52
N GLN A 116 1.53 6.80 -1.29
CA GLN A 116 2.35 5.61 -1.07
C GLN A 116 1.66 4.34 -1.55
N LEU A 117 0.35 4.22 -1.32
CA LEU A 117 -0.44 3.07 -1.77
C LEU A 117 -0.49 3.02 -3.30
N ILE A 118 -0.73 4.16 -3.96
CA ILE A 118 -0.75 4.25 -5.43
C ILE A 118 0.63 3.89 -6.01
N ALA A 119 1.71 4.43 -5.43
CA ALA A 119 3.07 4.12 -5.86
C ALA A 119 3.38 2.62 -5.69
N SER A 120 2.97 2.02 -4.58
CA SER A 120 3.13 0.59 -4.32
C SER A 120 2.36 -0.27 -5.33
N GLN A 121 1.09 0.06 -5.59
CA GLN A 121 0.28 -0.64 -6.58
C GLN A 121 0.86 -0.54 -7.99
N LYS A 122 1.34 0.65 -8.37
CA LYS A 122 2.01 0.85 -9.66
C LYS A 122 3.28 0.01 -9.75
N HIS A 123 4.10 -0.01 -8.70
CA HIS A 123 5.29 -0.85 -8.66
C HIS A 123 4.95 -2.34 -8.78
N GLU A 124 3.88 -2.81 -8.13
CA GLU A 124 3.41 -4.19 -8.25
C GLU A 124 2.94 -4.52 -9.69
N GLN A 125 2.27 -3.59 -10.35
CA GLN A 125 1.86 -3.75 -11.75
C GLN A 125 3.07 -3.81 -12.69
N ASP A 126 4.05 -2.92 -12.50
CA ASP A 126 5.29 -2.91 -13.27
C ASP A 126 6.06 -4.22 -13.08
N LEU A 127 6.11 -4.74 -11.85
CA LEU A 127 6.73 -6.03 -11.55
C LEU A 127 6.01 -7.19 -12.26
N LYS A 128 4.67 -7.20 -12.24
CA LYS A 128 3.87 -8.21 -12.95
C LYS A 128 4.13 -8.18 -14.46
N LEU A 129 4.21 -6.99 -15.05
CA LEU A 129 4.53 -6.82 -16.46
C LEU A 129 5.95 -7.32 -16.78
N ALA A 130 6.93 -6.95 -15.96
CA ALA A 130 8.31 -7.41 -16.13
C ALA A 130 8.42 -8.95 -16.02
N MET A 131 7.73 -9.56 -15.07
CA MET A 131 7.67 -11.03 -14.93
C MET A 131 7.03 -11.68 -16.16
N GLN A 132 5.94 -11.09 -16.70
CA GLN A 132 5.31 -11.60 -17.90
C GLN A 132 6.24 -11.53 -19.11
N GLN A 133 6.96 -10.42 -19.28
CA GLN A 133 7.95 -10.26 -20.35
C GLN A 133 9.10 -11.27 -20.23
N LEU A 134 9.61 -11.47 -19.01
CA LEU A 134 10.66 -12.47 -18.75
C LEU A 134 10.19 -13.89 -19.08
N ASN A 135 8.98 -14.25 -18.66
CA ASN A 135 8.40 -15.57 -18.97
C ASN A 135 8.21 -15.78 -20.49
N GLN A 136 7.81 -14.73 -21.21
CA GLN A 136 7.75 -14.79 -22.67
C GLN A 136 9.13 -15.00 -23.29
N GLN A 137 10.17 -14.33 -22.78
CA GLN A 137 11.54 -14.50 -23.25
C GLN A 137 12.06 -15.91 -22.99
N ILE A 138 11.81 -16.46 -21.79
CA ILE A 138 12.17 -17.84 -21.45
C ILE A 138 11.49 -18.82 -22.41
N ASN A 139 10.19 -18.67 -22.66
CA ASN A 139 9.46 -19.55 -23.58
C ASN A 139 10.04 -19.50 -25.02
N MET A 140 10.42 -18.31 -25.48
CA MET A 140 11.06 -18.15 -26.80
C MET A 140 12.41 -18.85 -26.86
N GLU A 141 13.24 -18.72 -25.82
CA GLU A 141 14.55 -19.39 -25.77
C GLU A 141 14.42 -20.91 -25.64
N GLU A 142 13.46 -21.42 -24.86
CA GLU A 142 13.16 -22.85 -24.79
C GLU A 142 12.80 -23.42 -26.18
N ARG A 143 11.96 -22.70 -26.93
CA ARG A 143 11.62 -23.09 -28.32
C ARG A 143 12.83 -23.03 -29.25
N ARG A 144 13.68 -22.01 -29.14
CA ARG A 144 14.91 -21.90 -29.92
C ARG A 144 15.84 -23.08 -29.66
N LEU A 145 16.04 -23.45 -28.40
CA LEU A 145 16.86 -24.60 -28.02
C LEU A 145 16.27 -25.91 -28.54
N GLN A 146 14.95 -26.07 -28.51
CA GLN A 146 14.30 -27.26 -29.06
C GLN A 146 14.51 -27.38 -30.58
N ILE A 147 14.39 -26.27 -31.31
CA ILE A 147 14.67 -26.24 -32.76
C ILE A 147 16.12 -26.60 -33.03
N LEU A 148 17.08 -26.01 -32.32
CA LEU A 148 18.51 -26.31 -32.49
C LEU A 148 18.83 -27.78 -32.22
N LEU A 149 18.21 -28.36 -31.19
CA LEU A 149 18.37 -29.78 -30.89
C LEU A 149 17.81 -30.66 -32.02
N GLN A 150 16.65 -30.30 -32.57
CA GLN A 150 16.04 -31.02 -33.69
C GLN A 150 16.89 -30.90 -34.97
N GLU A 151 17.43 -29.72 -35.26
CA GLU A 151 18.33 -29.49 -36.39
C GLU A 151 19.61 -30.31 -36.26
N GLN A 152 20.19 -30.38 -35.06
CA GLN A 152 21.36 -31.21 -34.80
C GLN A 152 21.07 -32.70 -35.02
N GLN A 153 19.92 -33.19 -34.53
CA GLN A 153 19.51 -34.58 -34.74
C GLN A 153 19.32 -34.90 -36.22
N LEU A 154 18.68 -34.01 -36.97
CA LEU A 154 18.48 -34.16 -38.41
C LEU A 154 19.82 -34.16 -39.15
N THR A 155 20.74 -33.28 -38.76
CA THR A 155 22.09 -33.20 -39.35
C THR A 155 22.88 -34.48 -39.09
N GLU A 156 22.85 -35.02 -37.87
CA GLU A 156 23.48 -36.30 -37.56
C GLU A 156 22.82 -37.47 -38.28
N GLN A 157 21.50 -37.43 -38.47
CA GLN A 157 20.78 -38.44 -39.25
C GLN A 157 21.22 -38.42 -40.71
N HIS A 158 21.25 -37.25 -41.35
CA HIS A 158 21.74 -37.11 -42.72
C HIS A 158 23.21 -37.52 -42.83
N ARG A 159 24.06 -37.15 -41.89
CA ARG A 159 25.46 -37.59 -41.87
C ARG A 159 25.59 -39.11 -41.79
N LYS A 160 24.77 -39.77 -40.96
CA LYS A 160 24.73 -41.24 -40.86
C LYS A 160 24.24 -41.87 -42.17
N GLU A 161 23.21 -41.30 -42.78
CA GLU A 161 22.68 -41.75 -44.07
C GLU A 161 23.72 -41.60 -45.19
N ASP A 162 24.41 -40.48 -45.27
CA ASP A 162 25.48 -40.23 -46.24
C ASP A 162 26.63 -41.22 -46.09
N ILE A 163 27.07 -41.48 -44.84
CA ILE A 163 28.09 -42.49 -44.55
C ILE A 163 27.59 -43.89 -44.95
N SER A 164 26.34 -44.22 -44.62
CA SER A 164 25.73 -45.50 -44.99
C SER A 164 25.67 -45.68 -46.51
N ASN A 165 25.26 -44.65 -47.24
CA ASN A 165 25.20 -44.66 -48.71
C ASN A 165 26.60 -44.79 -49.33
N ALA A 166 27.59 -44.08 -48.80
CA ALA A 166 28.98 -44.21 -49.23
C ALA A 166 29.52 -45.63 -48.99
N ASN A 167 29.26 -46.20 -47.81
CA ASN A 167 29.65 -47.57 -47.45
C ASN A 167 28.97 -48.61 -48.34
N SER A 168 27.68 -48.45 -48.61
CA SER A 168 26.92 -49.30 -49.54
C SER A 168 27.50 -49.25 -50.96
N ASN A 169 27.87 -48.06 -51.45
CA ASN A 169 28.50 -47.91 -52.78
C ASN A 169 29.88 -48.56 -52.84
N LEU A 170 30.69 -48.44 -51.78
CA LEU A 170 31.99 -49.12 -51.70
C LEU A 170 31.83 -50.64 -51.73
N LEU A 171 30.90 -51.19 -50.95
CA LEU A 171 30.61 -52.62 -50.95
C LEU A 171 30.11 -53.10 -52.32
N TYR A 172 29.15 -52.38 -52.91
CA TYR A 172 28.62 -52.71 -54.22
C TYR A 172 29.73 -52.76 -55.27
N THR A 173 30.58 -51.72 -55.30
CA THR A 173 31.70 -51.64 -56.26
C THR A 173 32.67 -52.81 -56.08
N PHE A 174 33.01 -53.14 -54.84
CA PHE A 174 33.88 -54.27 -54.53
C PHE A 174 33.27 -55.62 -54.96
N ILE A 175 32.00 -55.86 -54.66
CA ILE A 175 31.30 -57.09 -55.05
C ILE A 175 31.23 -57.20 -56.57
N GLN A 176 30.89 -56.12 -57.27
CA GLN A 176 30.86 -56.10 -58.74
C GLN A 176 32.24 -56.36 -59.35
N GLU A 177 33.30 -55.81 -58.76
CA GLU A 177 34.67 -56.08 -59.18
C GLU A 177 34.96 -57.59 -59.10
N ILE A 178 34.70 -58.22 -57.95
CA ILE A 178 34.93 -59.67 -57.76
C ILE A 178 34.16 -60.49 -58.79
N ILE A 179 32.85 -60.25 -58.92
CA ILE A 179 31.97 -61.03 -59.81
C ILE A 179 32.39 -60.87 -61.28
N SER A 180 32.89 -59.69 -61.66
CA SER A 180 33.26 -59.39 -63.04
C SER A 180 34.66 -59.87 -63.42
N THR A 181 35.53 -60.19 -62.45
CA THR A 181 36.88 -60.72 -62.71
C THR A 181 36.81 -62.11 -63.32
N LYS A 182 37.34 -62.26 -64.55
CA LYS A 182 37.53 -63.57 -65.21
C LYS A 182 38.88 -64.22 -64.89
N GLU A 183 39.80 -63.47 -64.31
CA GLU A 183 41.15 -63.93 -63.94
C GLU A 183 41.19 -64.40 -62.48
N PRO A 184 42.07 -65.37 -62.14
CA PRO A 184 42.28 -65.75 -60.75
C PRO A 184 42.77 -64.53 -59.95
N LEU A 185 42.01 -64.13 -58.93
CA LEU A 185 42.37 -63.00 -58.08
C LEU A 185 43.73 -63.25 -57.42
N ASN A 186 44.64 -62.27 -57.54
CA ASN A 186 45.86 -62.27 -56.75
C ASN A 186 45.50 -62.16 -55.26
N GLN A 187 45.76 -63.23 -54.52
CA GLN A 187 45.34 -63.40 -53.13
C GLN A 187 45.86 -62.28 -52.22
N THR A 188 47.09 -61.81 -52.41
CA THR A 188 47.67 -60.71 -51.64
C THR A 188 46.95 -59.38 -51.91
N ILE A 189 46.68 -59.08 -53.18
CA ILE A 189 45.96 -57.85 -53.57
C ILE A 189 44.52 -57.89 -53.05
N PHE A 190 43.88 -59.05 -53.13
CA PHE A 190 42.53 -59.24 -52.66
C PHE A 190 42.42 -59.10 -51.14
N GLN A 191 43.35 -59.70 -50.38
CA GLN A 191 43.43 -59.54 -48.93
C GLN A 191 43.62 -58.06 -48.53
N LEU A 192 44.56 -57.36 -49.16
CA LEU A 192 44.80 -55.93 -48.88
C LEU A 192 43.56 -55.06 -49.16
N LYS A 193 42.79 -55.38 -50.21
CA LYS A 193 41.52 -54.69 -50.50
C LYS A 193 40.47 -54.95 -49.43
N ILE A 194 40.33 -56.19 -48.97
CA ILE A 194 39.38 -56.52 -47.90
C ILE A 194 39.77 -55.81 -46.60
N GLU A 195 41.05 -55.83 -46.23
CA GLU A 195 41.55 -55.14 -45.04
C GLU A 195 41.29 -53.62 -45.12
N SER A 196 41.52 -53.02 -46.30
CA SER A 196 41.22 -51.60 -46.53
C SER A 196 39.72 -51.27 -46.42
N LEU A 197 38.85 -52.13 -46.94
CA LEU A 197 37.39 -51.96 -46.80
C LEU A 197 36.95 -52.09 -45.34
N ILE A 198 37.45 -53.09 -44.64
CA ILE A 198 37.18 -53.30 -43.21
C ILE A 198 37.56 -52.07 -42.39
N GLN A 199 38.66 -51.39 -42.68
CA GLN A 199 39.03 -50.19 -41.93
C GLN A 199 38.09 -49.00 -42.17
N ARG A 200 37.40 -48.96 -43.32
CA ARG A 200 36.57 -47.84 -43.75
C ARG A 200 35.08 -47.99 -43.44
N LEU A 201 34.58 -49.22 -43.46
CA LEU A 201 33.16 -49.51 -43.28
C LEU A 201 32.72 -49.35 -41.82
N ASP A 202 31.46 -48.98 -41.63
CA ASP A 202 30.80 -49.09 -40.32
C ASP A 202 30.53 -50.55 -39.93
N SER A 203 30.08 -50.79 -38.70
CA SER A 203 29.81 -52.13 -38.17
C SER A 203 28.79 -52.92 -38.99
N HIS A 204 27.72 -52.26 -39.45
CA HIS A 204 26.68 -52.91 -40.26
C HIS A 204 27.24 -53.40 -41.60
N HIS A 205 27.93 -52.53 -42.33
CA HIS A 205 28.50 -52.86 -43.63
C HIS A 205 29.69 -53.84 -43.52
N LYS A 206 30.44 -53.82 -42.41
CA LYS A 206 31.44 -54.87 -42.09
C LYS A 206 30.80 -56.25 -41.97
N SER A 207 29.67 -56.35 -41.26
CA SER A 207 28.93 -57.61 -41.13
C SER A 207 28.45 -58.12 -42.50
N LEU A 208 27.90 -57.23 -43.34
CA LEU A 208 27.50 -57.56 -44.71
C LEU A 208 28.68 -58.08 -45.56
N LEU A 209 29.84 -57.43 -45.49
CA LEU A 209 31.05 -57.85 -46.18
C LEU A 209 31.48 -59.26 -45.74
N ILE A 210 31.55 -59.50 -44.43
CA ILE A 210 31.98 -60.78 -43.87
C ILE A 210 31.00 -61.90 -44.26
N ARG A 211 29.69 -61.65 -44.20
CA ARG A 211 28.67 -62.60 -44.66
C ARG A 211 28.80 -62.91 -46.15
N PHE A 212 29.09 -61.91 -46.98
CA PHE A 212 29.35 -62.13 -48.41
C PHE A 212 30.61 -63.01 -48.62
N LEU A 213 31.72 -62.67 -47.98
CA LEU A 213 32.98 -63.41 -48.12
C LEU A 213 32.85 -64.87 -47.63
N TYR A 214 32.09 -65.10 -46.56
CA TYR A 214 31.78 -66.44 -46.07
C TYR A 214 30.95 -67.25 -47.08
N LYS A 215 29.86 -66.67 -47.61
CA LYS A 215 29.01 -67.33 -48.62
C LYS A 215 29.76 -67.68 -49.90
N MET A 216 30.76 -66.88 -50.27
CA MET A 216 31.60 -67.11 -51.44
C MET A 216 32.78 -68.08 -51.16
N ASN A 217 32.83 -68.70 -49.97
CA ASN A 217 33.89 -69.61 -49.51
C ASN A 217 35.31 -68.99 -49.43
N TYR A 218 35.45 -67.66 -49.42
CA TYR A 218 36.76 -67.01 -49.29
C TYR A 218 37.33 -67.08 -47.86
N LEU A 219 36.48 -67.36 -46.86
CA LEU A 219 36.86 -67.45 -45.44
C LEU A 219 36.95 -68.89 -44.92
N ASN A 220 36.72 -69.91 -45.75
CA ASN A 220 36.66 -71.30 -45.31
C ASN A 220 38.05 -71.96 -45.35
N ALA A 221 38.55 -72.42 -44.20
CA ALA A 221 39.93 -72.91 -44.01
C ALA A 221 40.24 -74.26 -44.70
N GLN A 222 39.27 -74.88 -45.36
CA GLN A 222 39.43 -76.18 -46.03
C GLN A 222 39.99 -76.08 -47.46
N HIS A 223 40.26 -74.88 -47.98
CA HIS A 223 40.85 -74.66 -49.31
C HIS A 223 42.20 -73.95 -49.16
N SER A 224 43.19 -74.31 -49.98
CA SER A 224 44.55 -73.75 -49.99
C SER A 224 44.61 -72.23 -50.19
N ASP A 225 43.49 -71.63 -50.60
CA ASP A 225 43.38 -70.23 -50.99
C ASP A 225 42.60 -69.42 -49.93
N SER A 226 42.38 -69.97 -48.73
CA SER A 226 41.68 -69.30 -47.63
C SER A 226 42.40 -68.02 -47.21
N ILE A 227 41.64 -66.94 -47.00
CA ILE A 227 42.21 -65.64 -46.62
C ILE A 227 42.17 -65.51 -45.10
N THR A 228 43.34 -65.32 -44.49
CA THR A 228 43.45 -65.00 -43.07
C THR A 228 43.15 -63.51 -42.87
N LEU A 229 41.93 -63.18 -42.43
CA LEU A 229 41.58 -61.79 -42.15
C LEU A 229 42.16 -61.36 -40.81
N ASN A 230 42.99 -60.32 -40.83
CA ASN A 230 43.41 -59.66 -39.61
C ASN A 230 42.26 -58.78 -39.07
N VAL A 231 41.47 -59.37 -38.17
CA VAL A 231 40.31 -58.74 -37.49
C VAL A 231 40.71 -57.79 -36.33
N HIS A 232 41.98 -57.39 -36.22
CA HIS A 232 42.45 -56.58 -35.09
C HIS A 232 41.64 -55.28 -34.95
N GLY A 233 40.99 -55.09 -33.80
CA GLY A 233 40.13 -53.94 -33.51
C GLY A 233 38.67 -54.08 -33.96
N MET A 234 38.26 -55.20 -34.56
CA MET A 234 36.83 -55.49 -34.74
C MET A 234 36.20 -55.93 -33.43
N ASN A 235 35.18 -55.20 -32.99
CA ASN A 235 34.33 -55.66 -31.91
C ASN A 235 33.46 -56.82 -32.44
N LEU A 236 33.84 -58.06 -32.13
CA LEU A 236 33.13 -59.26 -32.55
C LEU A 236 31.67 -59.32 -32.06
N LYS A 237 31.29 -58.49 -31.07
CA LYS A 237 29.90 -58.32 -30.63
C LYS A 237 29.05 -57.44 -31.55
N GLU A 238 29.67 -56.63 -32.41
CA GLU A 238 28.97 -55.79 -33.40
C GLU A 238 28.77 -56.52 -34.74
N LEU A 239 29.44 -57.65 -34.89
CA LEU A 239 29.24 -58.62 -35.95
C LEU A 239 28.04 -59.48 -35.54
N ASP A 240 26.86 -59.09 -35.99
CA ASP A 240 25.62 -59.87 -35.85
C ASP A 240 25.79 -61.20 -36.63
N LEU A 241 26.42 -62.18 -35.97
CA LEU A 241 26.78 -63.50 -36.48
C LEU A 241 25.87 -64.59 -35.92
N ASP A 242 24.86 -64.23 -35.13
CA ASP A 242 23.97 -65.14 -34.41
C ASP A 242 23.20 -66.10 -35.36
N ASP A 243 23.12 -65.75 -36.66
CA ASP A 243 22.45 -66.50 -37.73
C ASP A 243 23.42 -67.27 -38.66
N MET A 244 24.73 -67.26 -38.40
CA MET A 244 25.70 -68.05 -39.18
C MET A 244 25.98 -69.37 -38.46
N ASP A 245 25.60 -70.50 -39.07
CA ASP A 245 26.00 -71.86 -38.66
C ASP A 245 27.52 -72.02 -38.80
N ILE A 246 28.27 -71.35 -37.92
CA ILE A 246 29.71 -71.49 -37.81
C ILE A 246 29.92 -72.82 -37.10
N ASN A 247 30.07 -73.88 -37.89
CA ASN A 247 30.60 -75.15 -37.42
C ASN A 247 31.94 -74.83 -36.73
N SER A 248 31.98 -74.90 -35.40
CA SER A 248 33.05 -74.44 -34.53
C SER A 248 34.28 -75.34 -34.61
N GLY A 249 34.82 -75.54 -35.80
CA GLY A 249 36.09 -76.19 -36.07
C GLY A 249 37.18 -75.14 -36.25
N GLN A 250 37.95 -74.90 -35.18
CA GLN A 250 39.25 -74.21 -35.18
C GLN A 250 39.34 -72.92 -36.02
N VAL A 251 38.93 -71.81 -35.44
CA VAL A 251 39.53 -70.51 -35.75
C VAL A 251 40.79 -70.42 -34.89
N GLY A 252 41.96 -70.63 -35.50
CA GLY A 252 43.25 -70.38 -34.86
C GLY A 252 43.45 -68.88 -34.68
N LEU A 253 43.65 -68.46 -33.42
CA LEU A 253 44.22 -67.17 -33.07
C LEU A 253 45.69 -67.09 -33.50
#